data_AF-S8CB44-F1
#
_entry.id   AF-S8CB44-F1
#
_cell.length_a   1.000
_cell.length_b   1.000
_cell.length_c   1.000
_cell.angle_alpha   90.00
_cell.angle_beta   90.00
_cell.angle_gamma   90.00
#
_symmetry.space_group_name_H-M   'P 1'
#
loop_
_entity.id
_entity.type
_entity.pdbx_description
1 polymer ?
#
loop_
_entity_poly.entity_id
_entity_poly.type
_entity_poly.pdbx_seq_one_letter_code
_entity_poly.pdbx_strand_id
1 'polypeptide(L)' 'MYGWGLAFRGCGDRLIVIGGPRNAGEGYIEVNSWVPREGGVGATEWDMLGRKRSGSFVYNCAVMGC' A
#
# COMPACT_ATOMS: atom_id res chain seq x y z
N MET A 1 -5.30 13.36 16.78
CA MET A 1 -6.04 12.38 15.97
C MET A 1 -5.15 12.00 14.79
N TYR A 2 -4.60 10.79 14.79
CA TYR A 2 -3.85 10.28 13.62
C TYR A 2 -4.83 9.46 12.80
N GLY A 3 -5.29 10.01 11.68
CA GLY A 3 -6.03 9.22 10.70
C GLY A 3 -5.15 8.09 10.18
N TRP A 4 -5.75 6.96 9.84
CA TRP A 4 -5.10 5.91 9.06
C TRP A 4 -5.84 5.81 7.74
N GLY A 5 -5.15 5.40 6.71
CA GLY A 5 -5.77 5.07 5.44
C GLY A 5 -4.80 4.35 4.53
N LEU A 6 -5.33 3.92 3.41
CA LEU A 6 -4.67 3.04 2.47
C LEU A 6 -5.32 3.32 1.12
N ALA A 7 -4.53 3.45 0.06
CA ALA A 7 -5.07 3.37 -1.28
C ALA A 7 -4.77 1.99 -1.85
N PHE A 8 -5.76 1.42 -2.54
CA PHE A 8 -5.61 0.16 -3.23
C PHE A 8 -6.27 0.21 -4.61
N ARG A 9 -5.76 -0.58 -5.55
CA ARG A 9 -6.32 -0.71 -6.90
C ARG A 9 -6.04 -2.09 -7.45
N GLY A 10 -7.02 -2.65 -8.14
CA GLY A 10 -6.81 -3.85 -8.95
C GLY A 10 -6.15 -3.49 -10.29
N CYS A 11 -5.10 -4.23 -10.65
CA CYS A 11 -4.38 -4.15 -11.92
C CYS A 11 -4.25 -5.56 -12.49
N GLY A 12 -5.20 -5.98 -13.34
CA GLY A 12 -5.28 -7.37 -13.80
C GLY A 12 -5.61 -8.32 -12.66
N ASP A 13 -4.76 -9.32 -12.44
CA ASP A 13 -4.85 -10.30 -11.35
C ASP A 13 -4.17 -9.83 -10.05
N ARG A 14 -3.61 -8.61 -10.02
CA ARG A 14 -2.87 -8.06 -8.88
C ARG A 14 -3.67 -7.00 -8.14
N LEU A 15 -3.59 -7.02 -6.82
CA LEU A 15 -3.90 -5.91 -5.95
C LEU A 15 -2.62 -5.08 -5.75
N ILE A 16 -2.67 -3.78 -6.04
CA ILE A 16 -1.62 -2.82 -5.67
C ILE A 16 -2.10 -2.01 -4.47
N VAL A 17 -1.22 -1.82 -3.50
CA VAL A 17 -1.49 -1.12 -2.24
C VAL A 17 -0.42 -0.06 -2.01
N ILE A 18 -0.84 1.16 -1.71
CA ILE A 18 0.04 2.26 -1.30
C ILE A 18 -0.29 2.64 0.14
N GLY A 19 0.73 2.56 0.99
CA GLY A 19 0.67 2.94 2.41
C GLY A 19 1.83 3.83 2.79
N GLY A 20 1.71 4.50 3.93
CA GLY A 20 2.76 5.35 4.48
C GLY A 20 2.70 5.44 6.00
N PRO A 21 3.70 6.09 6.62
CA PRO A 21 3.88 6.07 8.06
C PRO A 21 2.70 6.71 8.80
N ARG A 22 2.30 6.09 9.92
CA ARG A 22 1.23 6.58 10.80
C ARG A 22 1.61 7.84 11.59
N ASN A 23 2.90 8.02 11.86
CA ASN A 23 3.41 9.13 12.67
C ASN A 23 4.27 10.06 11.80
N ALA A 24 4.23 11.36 12.09
CA ALA A 24 5.07 12.34 11.42
C ALA A 24 6.54 12.19 11.88
N GLY A 25 7.49 12.33 10.95
CA GLY A 25 8.93 12.28 11.24
C GLY A 25 9.70 11.36 10.30
N GLU A 26 9.82 10.08 10.66
CA GLU A 26 10.55 9.08 9.89
C GLU A 26 9.62 7.98 9.39
N GLY A 27 9.70 7.68 8.10
CA GLY A 27 8.95 6.58 7.51
C GLY A 27 9.13 6.46 6.01
N TYR A 28 8.56 5.38 5.47
CA TYR A 28 8.54 5.09 4.06
C TYR A 28 7.10 5.06 3.57
N ILE A 29 6.88 5.69 2.43
CA ILE A 29 5.75 5.35 1.58
C ILE A 29 6.17 4.11 0.82
N GLU A 30 5.34 3.07 0.86
CA GLU A 30 5.59 1.80 0.19
C GLU A 30 4.48 1.50 -0.80
N VAL A 31 4.88 0.94 -1.93
CA VAL A 31 3.99 0.37 -2.94
C VAL A 31 4.22 -1.13 -2.91
N ASN A 32 3.17 -1.87 -2.55
CA ASN A 32 3.21 -3.32 -2.47
C ASN A 32 2.20 -3.91 -3.45
N SER A 33 2.47 -5.10 -3.98
CA SER A 33 1.50 -5.87 -4.75
C SER A 33 1.29 -7.26 -4.20
N TRP A 34 0.13 -7.82 -4.50
CA TRP A 34 -0.24 -9.17 -4.15
C TRP A 34 -1.16 -9.74 -5.23
N VAL A 35 -0.95 -11.00 -5.63
CA VAL A 35 -1.87 -11.76 -6.48
C VAL A 35 -2.77 -12.63 -5.58
N PRO A 36 -4.09 -12.37 -5.51
CA PRO A 36 -5.00 -13.21 -4.74
C PRO A 36 -4.98 -14.66 -5.24
N ARG A 37 -4.75 -15.60 -4.32
CA ARG A 37 -4.79 -17.04 -4.62
C ARG A 37 -6.17 -17.58 -4.28
N GLU A 38 -6.72 -18.37 -5.20
CA GLU A 38 -8.02 -19.02 -5.03
C GLU A 38 -7.97 -19.96 -3.81
N GLY A 39 -8.96 -19.85 -2.91
CA GLY A 39 -9.06 -20.69 -1.71
C GLY A 39 -8.42 -20.13 -0.43
N GLY A 40 -7.68 -19.02 -0.47
CA GLY A 40 -7.31 -18.23 0.73
C GLY A 40 -6.49 -18.94 1.82
N VAL A 41 -5.96 -20.15 1.58
CA VAL A 41 -5.20 -20.89 2.58
C VAL A 41 -3.71 -20.53 2.48
N GLY A 42 -3.21 -19.71 3.42
CA GLY A 42 -1.78 -19.43 3.56
C GLY A 42 -1.44 -17.95 3.83
N ALA A 43 -0.17 -17.69 4.15
CA ALA A 43 0.32 -16.33 4.28
C ALA A 43 0.32 -15.63 2.92
N THR A 44 -0.17 -14.39 2.89
CA THR A 44 -0.14 -13.53 1.72
C THR A 44 1.31 -13.19 1.37
N GLU A 45 1.79 -13.65 0.22
CA GLU A 45 3.08 -13.22 -0.31
C GLU A 45 2.91 -11.83 -0.94
N TRP A 46 3.54 -10.83 -0.33
CA TRP A 46 3.53 -9.45 -0.80
C TRP A 46 4.85 -9.13 -1.49
N ASP A 47 4.77 -8.52 -2.67
CA ASP A 47 5.92 -7.99 -3.40
C ASP A 47 6.04 -6.49 -3.14
N MET A 48 7.18 -6.04 -2.60
CA MET A 48 7.47 -4.60 -2.50
C MET A 48 7.94 -4.07 -3.85
N LEU A 49 7.06 -3.34 -4.53
CA LEU A 49 7.33 -2.73 -5.84
C LEU A 49 8.20 -1.48 -5.73
N GLY A 50 8.12 -0.77 -4.62
CA GLY A 50 8.94 0.41 -4.38
C GLY A 50 8.74 1.04 -3.03
N ARG A 51 9.73 1.84 -2.61
CA ARG A 51 9.67 2.62 -1.38
C ARG A 51 10.27 4.02 -1.58
N LYS A 52 9.71 5.00 -0.86
CA LYS A 52 10.21 6.39 -0.83
C LYS A 52 10.19 6.91 0.59
N ARG A 53 11.32 7.48 1.06
CA ARG A 53 11.36 8.12 2.38
C ARG A 53 10.46 9.36 2.37
N SER A 54 9.56 9.46 3.35
CA SER A 54 8.68 10.61 3.52
C SER A 54 8.30 10.76 4.99
N GLY A 55 8.35 11.98 5.53
CA GLY A 55 7.93 12.25 6.90
C GLY A 55 6.42 12.40 7.07
N SER A 56 5.64 12.30 5.98
CA SER A 56 4.18 12.35 6.00
C SER A 56 3.56 11.56 4.84
N PHE A 57 2.33 11.09 5.03
CA PHE A 57 1.52 10.44 4.00
C PHE A 57 0.06 10.86 4.15
N VAL A 58 -0.50 11.44 3.09
CA VAL A 58 -1.87 11.96 3.07
C VAL A 58 -2.81 10.87 2.58
N TYR A 59 -3.45 10.21 3.52
CA TYR A 59 -4.30 9.04 3.29
C TYR A 59 -5.48 9.26 2.35
N ASN A 60 -6.04 10.48 2.29
CA ASN A 60 -7.26 10.80 1.54
C ASN A 60 -7.04 11.21 0.08
N CYS A 61 -5.79 11.35 -0.39
CA CYS A 61 -5.48 11.89 -1.72
C CYS A 61 -4.72 10.92 -2.64
N ALA A 62 -4.54 9.66 -2.23
CA ALA A 62 -3.82 8.70 -3.05
C ALA A 62 -4.73 8.20 -4.19
N VAL A 63 -4.45 8.69 -5.41
CA VAL A 63 -5.14 8.29 -6.64
C VAL A 63 -4.24 7.35 -7.42
N MET A 64 -4.79 6.21 -7.86
CA MET A 64 -4.09 5.27 -8.73
C MET A 64 -4.81 5.16 -10.07
N GLY A 65 -4.06 5.36 -11.17
CA GLY A 65 -4.51 5.07 -12.54
C GLY A 65 -4.37 3.59 -12.90
N CYS A 66 -5.01 3.17 -13.99
CA CYS A 66 -4.70 1.90 -14.67
C CYS A 66 -3.60 2.13 -15.70
#